data_AF-A0A6L5QD89-F1
#
_entry.id   AF-A0A6L5QD89-F1
#
_cell.length_a   1.000
_cell.length_b   1.000
_cell.length_c   1.000
_cell.angle_alpha   90.00
_cell.angle_beta   90.00
_cell.angle_gamma   90.00
#
_symmetry.space_group_name_H-M   'P 1'
#
loop_
_entity.id
_entity.type
_entity.pdbx_description
1 polymer ?
#
loop_
_entity_poly.entity_id
_entity_poly.type
_entity_poly.pdbx_seq_one_letter_code
_entity_poly.pdbx_strand_id
1 'polypeptide(L)'
;MDMTNLYLLIFPASGLIKVGKADDVHVRIQTLQRTWGAVDYAASYYLRVPKKKIFNLEKALQCFLEQHAASFTDGDGKTELFSIAALQPALEHLRLFCSTNPEAYQLVCGIPYQLLPTPQAKKRRRQRDRLLLKSRAMVGTVSELTEKFGRINRLLTILYRRQSRIPFEYGADDNGICFRVRSSVFAESERGGRQQLMNYFSFRFEDLNSFGFQNCCRMISEGGVTQFMIDYPTPISPHLAGLVSYFMDQTRQFLNRLPQRSAAATTPIAPIDENGFWRRFSGE
;
A
#
# COMPACT_ATOMS: atom_id res chain seq x y z
N MET A 1 -0.49 30.41 18.59
CA MET A 1 0.79 29.78 18.20
C MET A 1 0.80 28.36 18.70
N ASP A 2 1.12 27.38 17.86
CA ASP A 2 1.14 25.98 18.27
C ASP A 2 2.31 25.72 19.23
N MET A 3 1.97 25.26 20.43
CA MET A 3 2.92 24.93 21.49
C MET A 3 3.05 23.41 21.61
N THR A 4 4.18 22.97 22.17
CA THR A 4 4.44 21.57 22.52
C THR A 4 5.38 21.54 23.72
N ASN A 5 5.66 20.36 24.25
CA ASN A 5 6.52 20.21 25.44
C ASN A 5 7.81 19.51 25.07
N LEU A 6 8.94 20.05 25.54
CA LEU A 6 10.15 19.27 25.78
C LEU A 6 10.01 18.65 27.17
N TYR A 7 10.44 17.41 27.35
CA TYR A 7 10.44 16.73 28.64
C TYR A 7 11.80 16.11 28.95
N LEU A 8 12.09 16.04 30.24
CA LEU A 8 13.12 15.18 30.85
C LEU A 8 12.40 14.19 31.76
N LEU A 9 12.22 12.96 31.32
CA LEU A 9 11.58 11.91 32.12
C LEU A 9 12.62 11.10 32.88
N ILE A 10 12.46 11.00 34.19
CA ILE A 10 13.35 10.23 35.06
C ILE A 10 12.77 8.83 35.29
N PHE A 11 13.59 7.81 35.03
CA PHE A 11 13.30 6.41 35.30
C PHE A 11 14.22 5.93 36.43
N PRO A 12 13.79 6.04 37.70
CA PRO A 12 14.68 5.82 38.85
C PRO A 12 15.18 4.38 38.93
N ALA A 13 14.33 3.40 38.61
CA ALA A 13 14.68 1.98 38.68
C ALA A 13 15.81 1.58 37.71
N SER A 14 15.94 2.29 36.59
CA SER A 14 16.98 2.05 35.58
C SER A 14 18.12 3.06 35.65
N GLY A 15 18.02 4.09 36.50
CA GLY A 15 19.02 5.16 36.58
C GLY A 15 19.15 5.93 35.26
N LEU A 16 18.04 6.15 34.56
CA LEU A 16 18.00 6.77 33.24
C LEU A 16 17.19 8.05 33.21
N ILE A 17 17.55 8.91 32.26
CA ILE A 17 16.69 9.99 31.80
C ILE A 17 16.37 9.83 30.32
N LYS A 18 15.15 10.20 29.94
CA LYS A 18 14.74 10.35 28.54
C LYS A 18 14.48 11.80 28.21
N VAL A 19 15.11 12.28 27.14
CA VAL A 19 14.90 13.62 26.59
C VAL A 19 14.10 13.54 25.30
N GLY A 20 12.92 14.14 25.28
CA GLY A 20 12.14 14.16 24.04
C GLY A 20 11.06 15.22 24.03
N LYS A 21 10.28 15.24 22.96
CA LYS A 21 9.13 16.13 22.82
C LYS A 21 7.79 15.41 22.69
N ALA A 22 6.73 16.06 23.16
CA ALA A 22 5.36 15.61 22.96
C ALA A 22 4.36 16.75 23.11
N ASP A 23 3.31 16.72 22.28
CA ASP A 23 2.14 17.60 22.47
C ASP A 23 1.43 17.27 23.79
N ASP A 24 1.35 15.98 24.14
CA ASP A 24 0.86 15.48 25.43
C ASP A 24 1.90 14.56 26.08
N VAL A 25 2.51 15.04 27.16
CA VAL A 25 3.57 14.33 27.89
C VAL A 25 3.00 13.08 28.59
N HIS A 26 1.74 13.08 29.03
CA HIS A 26 1.14 11.96 29.75
C HIS A 26 0.91 10.75 28.84
N VAL A 27 0.42 10.98 27.61
CA VAL A 27 0.28 9.93 26.59
C VAL A 27 1.64 9.30 26.26
N ARG A 28 2.69 10.13 26.22
CA ARG A 28 4.05 9.66 25.96
C ARG A 28 4.59 8.84 27.14
N ILE A 29 4.42 9.30 28.37
CA ILE A 29 4.80 8.56 29.58
C ILE A 29 4.14 7.16 29.61
N GLN A 30 2.83 7.06 29.35
CA GLN A 30 2.13 5.76 29.32
C GLN A 30 2.71 4.77 28.31
N THR A 31 3.19 5.27 27.18
CA THR A 31 3.80 4.45 26.14
C THR A 31 5.19 3.98 26.58
N LEU A 32 5.97 4.87 27.19
CA LEU A 32 7.35 4.61 27.59
C LEU A 32 7.45 3.71 28.81
N GLN A 33 6.56 3.85 29.79
CA GLN A 33 6.61 3.06 31.02
C GLN A 33 6.52 1.55 30.79
N ARG A 34 5.90 1.12 29.68
CA ARG A 34 5.84 -0.29 29.27
C ARG A 34 7.20 -0.89 28.92
N THR A 35 8.13 -0.05 28.51
CA THR A 35 9.46 -0.47 28.03
C THR A 35 10.54 -0.15 29.07
N TRP A 36 10.44 1.01 29.71
CA TRP A 36 11.53 1.59 30.49
C TRP A 36 11.26 1.62 32.01
N GLY A 37 10.10 1.14 32.45
CA GLY A 37 9.68 1.13 33.85
C GLY A 37 8.94 2.41 34.28
N ALA A 38 8.58 2.48 35.56
CA ALA A 38 7.83 3.62 36.09
C ALA A 38 8.64 4.92 35.98
N VAL A 39 7.95 6.01 35.62
CA VAL A 39 8.52 7.37 35.60
C VAL A 39 8.31 8.01 36.96
N ASP A 40 9.32 8.70 37.47
CA ASP A 40 9.18 9.60 38.61
C ASP A 40 8.61 10.94 38.13
N TYR A 41 7.31 11.10 38.27
CA TYR A 41 6.60 12.32 37.86
C TYR A 41 7.10 13.55 38.59
N ALA A 42 7.37 13.45 39.89
CA ALA A 42 7.75 14.58 40.74
C ALA A 42 9.17 15.06 40.42
N ALA A 43 10.08 14.13 40.14
CA ALA A 43 11.46 14.44 39.78
C ALA A 43 11.64 14.78 38.29
N SER A 44 10.65 14.51 37.43
CA SER A 44 10.73 14.80 36.00
C SER A 44 10.45 16.27 35.68
N TYR A 45 10.91 16.72 34.51
CA TYR A 45 10.80 18.12 34.08
C TYR A 45 10.09 18.24 32.74
N TYR A 46 9.45 19.39 32.52
CA TYR A 46 8.97 19.77 31.20
C TYR A 46 9.10 21.28 30.95
N LEU A 47 9.18 21.63 29.67
CA LEU A 47 9.31 23.00 29.18
C LEU A 47 8.37 23.20 28.00
N ARG A 48 7.48 24.17 28.08
CA ARG A 48 6.53 24.47 27.00
C ARG A 48 7.12 25.49 26.03
N VAL A 49 7.20 25.12 24.75
CA VAL A 49 7.88 25.91 23.71
C VAL A 49 7.09 25.86 22.39
N PRO A 50 7.14 26.90 21.54
CA PRO A 50 6.57 26.85 20.19
C PRO A 50 7.12 25.68 19.37
N LYS A 51 6.26 24.99 18.62
CA LYS A 51 6.63 23.86 17.75
C LYS A 51 7.77 24.19 16.76
N LYS A 52 7.85 25.44 16.31
CA LYS A 52 8.92 25.90 15.39
C LYS A 52 10.32 25.86 16.01
N LYS A 53 10.45 25.97 17.35
CA LYS A 53 11.73 26.02 18.07
C LYS A 53 12.09 24.69 18.73
N ILE A 54 11.10 23.83 19.03
CA ILE A 54 11.30 22.62 19.83
C ILE A 54 12.30 21.64 19.22
N PHE A 55 12.27 21.46 17.89
CA PHE A 55 13.07 20.45 17.22
C PHE A 55 14.56 20.77 17.32
N ASN A 56 14.93 22.03 17.10
CA ASN A 56 16.31 22.48 17.22
C ASN A 56 16.79 22.41 18.67
N LEU A 57 15.94 22.78 19.63
CA LEU A 57 16.27 22.70 21.06
C LEU A 57 16.48 21.24 21.51
N GLU A 58 15.57 20.34 21.16
CA GLU A 58 15.67 18.91 21.44
C GLU A 58 16.95 18.32 20.85
N LYS A 59 17.26 18.62 19.58
CA LYS A 59 18.46 18.11 18.93
C LYS A 59 19.75 18.67 19.52
N ALA A 60 19.80 19.97 19.79
CA ALA A 60 20.95 20.59 20.44
C ALA A 60 21.22 19.96 21.81
N LEU A 61 20.16 19.72 22.59
CA LEU A 61 20.27 19.07 23.89
C LEU A 61 20.71 17.60 23.76
N GLN A 62 20.17 16.85 22.80
CA GLN A 62 20.60 15.46 22.56
C GLN A 62 22.08 15.37 22.17
N CYS A 63 22.55 16.24 21.27
CA CYS A 63 23.96 16.30 20.89
C CYS A 63 24.85 16.70 22.08
N PHE A 64 24.44 17.69 22.87
CA PHE A 64 25.17 18.12 24.06
C PHE A 64 25.33 16.99 25.10
N LEU A 65 24.35 16.09 25.19
CA LEU A 65 24.33 14.98 26.15
C LEU A 65 24.91 13.67 25.59
N GLU A 66 25.42 13.65 24.35
CA GLU A 66 25.85 12.42 23.67
C GLU A 66 26.87 11.59 24.48
N GLN A 67 27.79 12.24 25.21
CA GLN A 67 28.75 11.58 26.09
C GLN A 67 28.12 10.79 27.25
N HIS A 68 26.85 11.05 27.55
CA HIS A 68 26.07 10.36 28.57
C HIS A 68 25.06 9.37 27.99
N ALA A 69 25.09 9.14 26.67
CA ALA A 69 24.17 8.25 25.98
C ALA A 69 24.25 6.84 26.57
N ALA A 70 23.09 6.23 26.81
CA ALA A 70 23.00 4.90 27.38
C ALA A 70 22.66 3.88 26.28
N SER A 71 23.42 2.78 26.20
CA SER A 71 23.24 1.76 25.16
C SER A 71 22.19 0.72 25.57
N PHE A 72 21.19 0.46 24.70
CA PHE A 72 20.17 -0.57 24.94
C PHE A 72 19.78 -1.36 23.68
N THR A 73 19.39 -2.62 23.88
CA THR A 73 19.03 -3.56 22.80
C THR A 73 17.63 -3.32 22.22
N ASP A 74 16.67 -2.87 23.03
CA ASP A 74 15.25 -2.79 22.65
C ASP A 74 14.59 -1.47 23.04
N GLY A 75 13.52 -1.07 22.33
CA GLY A 75 12.70 0.11 22.64
C GLY A 75 12.83 1.31 21.70
N ASP A 76 11.84 2.20 21.74
CA ASP A 76 11.73 3.42 20.92
C ASP A 76 12.57 4.59 21.50
N GLY A 77 13.28 5.31 20.63
CA GLY A 77 14.08 6.50 20.98
C GLY A 77 15.41 6.20 21.66
N LYS A 78 16.22 5.30 21.09
CA LYS A 78 17.57 4.94 21.58
C LYS A 78 18.52 6.14 21.67
N THR A 79 18.41 7.10 20.74
CA THR A 79 19.22 8.32 20.71
C THR A 79 18.75 9.38 21.72
N GLU A 80 17.72 9.07 22.50
CA GLU A 80 17.04 10.00 23.41
C GLU A 80 17.17 9.58 24.88
N LEU A 81 17.96 8.53 25.15
CA LEU A 81 18.15 7.96 26.48
C LEU A 81 19.58 8.18 26.96
N PHE A 82 19.69 8.66 28.19
CA PHE A 82 20.94 9.03 28.80
C PHE A 82 21.00 8.50 30.23
N SER A 83 22.21 8.28 30.75
CA SER A 83 22.40 7.98 32.16
C SER A 83 21.89 9.12 33.05
N ILE A 84 21.51 8.82 34.29
CA ILE A 84 21.06 9.84 35.26
C ILE A 84 22.07 10.96 35.49
N ALA A 85 23.36 10.70 35.25
CA ALA A 85 24.42 11.70 35.32
C ALA A 85 24.22 12.87 34.34
N ALA A 86 23.48 12.66 33.25
CA ALA A 86 23.13 13.69 32.28
C ALA A 86 22.12 14.72 32.80
N LEU A 87 21.45 14.47 33.94
CA LEU A 87 20.35 15.31 34.41
C LEU A 87 20.81 16.74 34.74
N GLN A 88 21.89 16.89 35.50
CA GLN A 88 22.38 18.24 35.85
C GLN A 88 22.84 19.04 34.63
N PRO A 89 23.68 18.47 33.72
CA PRO A 89 24.02 19.14 32.46
C PRO A 89 22.79 19.52 31.63
N ALA A 90 21.77 18.66 31.57
CA ALA A 90 20.55 18.93 30.82
C ALA A 90 19.77 20.11 31.43
N LEU A 91 19.64 20.16 32.76
CA LEU A 91 18.97 21.24 33.46
C LEU A 91 19.70 22.58 33.29
N GLU A 92 21.02 22.58 33.34
CA GLU A 92 21.84 23.78 33.10
C GLU A 92 21.62 24.33 31.68
N HIS A 93 21.66 23.46 30.67
CA HIS A 93 21.40 23.84 29.28
C HIS A 93 20.00 24.44 29.11
N LEU A 94 18.98 23.81 29.69
CA LEU A 94 17.61 24.31 29.61
C LEU A 94 17.40 25.61 30.38
N ARG A 95 18.06 25.79 31.54
CA ARG A 95 18.03 27.06 32.29
C ARG A 95 18.66 28.18 31.49
N LEU A 96 19.79 27.93 30.83
CA LEU A 96 20.43 28.90 29.94
C LEU A 96 19.52 29.28 28.76
N PHE A 97 18.84 28.29 28.17
CA PHE A 97 17.83 28.57 27.14
C PHE A 97 16.71 29.45 27.68
N CYS A 98 16.16 29.14 28.86
CA CYS A 98 15.09 29.93 29.47
C CYS A 98 15.54 31.35 29.84
N SER A 99 16.79 31.54 30.28
CA SER A 99 17.30 32.88 30.65
C SER A 99 17.41 33.84 29.47
N THR A 100 17.44 33.33 28.23
CA THR A 100 17.39 34.20 27.04
C THR A 100 16.02 34.85 26.83
N ASN A 101 14.95 34.28 27.39
CA ASN A 101 13.57 34.74 27.26
C ASN A 101 12.73 34.34 28.49
N PRO A 102 13.00 34.93 29.67
CA PRO A 102 12.43 34.46 30.95
C PRO A 102 10.91 34.61 31.04
N GLU A 103 10.32 35.58 30.34
CA GLU A 103 8.87 35.79 30.31
C GLU A 103 8.14 34.78 29.40
N ALA A 104 8.85 34.12 28.49
CA ALA A 104 8.26 33.23 27.49
C ALA A 104 8.40 31.74 27.83
N TYR A 105 9.45 31.36 28.56
CA TYR A 105 9.83 29.96 28.78
C TYR A 105 10.18 29.71 30.24
N GLN A 106 9.46 28.76 30.85
CA GLN A 106 9.71 28.32 32.22
C GLN A 106 9.88 26.81 32.26
N LEU A 107 11.03 26.37 32.78
CA LEU A 107 11.28 24.97 33.09
C LEU A 107 10.54 24.62 34.37
N VAL A 108 9.66 23.62 34.31
CA VAL A 108 8.84 23.18 35.43
C VAL A 108 9.33 21.82 35.91
N CYS A 109 9.58 21.71 37.21
CA CYS A 109 9.82 20.43 37.90
C CYS A 109 8.48 19.87 38.37
N GLY A 110 8.30 18.56 38.24
CA GLY A 110 7.06 17.88 38.59
C GLY A 110 6.06 17.91 37.43
N ILE A 111 5.97 16.79 36.72
CA ILE A 111 4.91 16.57 35.75
C ILE A 111 3.66 16.17 36.54
N PRO A 112 2.51 16.87 36.37
CA PRO A 112 1.28 16.49 37.05
C PRO A 112 0.94 15.02 36.80
N TYR A 113 0.61 14.27 37.85
CA TYR A 113 0.20 12.89 37.67
C TYR A 113 -1.22 12.85 37.11
N GLN A 114 -1.40 12.18 35.98
CA GLN A 114 -2.72 11.98 35.37
C GLN A 114 -2.95 10.50 35.05
N LEU A 115 -3.99 9.93 35.64
CA LEU A 115 -4.52 8.62 35.26
C LEU A 115 -5.24 8.75 33.92
N LEU A 116 -4.49 8.59 32.83
CA LEU A 116 -5.13 8.44 31.51
C LEU A 116 -5.71 7.02 31.39
N PRO A 117 -6.91 6.86 30.82
CA PRO A 117 -7.45 5.54 30.52
C PRO A 117 -6.49 4.80 29.60
N THR A 118 -6.02 3.63 30.02
CA THR A 118 -5.13 2.79 29.22
C THR A 118 -5.73 2.61 27.83
N PRO A 119 -5.04 2.97 26.73
CA PRO A 119 -5.57 2.76 25.39
C PRO A 119 -5.90 1.28 25.24
N GLN A 120 -7.19 0.96 25.06
CA GLN A 120 -7.65 -0.43 25.00
C GLN A 120 -6.83 -1.19 23.96
N ALA A 121 -6.00 -2.14 24.42
CA ALA A 121 -5.13 -2.95 23.56
C ALA A 121 -5.90 -3.61 22.41
N LYS A 122 -7.20 -3.88 22.62
CA LYS A 122 -8.13 -4.40 21.62
C LYS A 122 -8.27 -3.51 20.37
N LYS A 123 -8.28 -2.17 20.49
CA LYS A 123 -8.41 -1.26 19.33
C LYS A 123 -7.14 -1.25 18.47
N ARG A 124 -5.95 -1.20 19.09
CA ARG A 124 -4.65 -1.24 18.38
C ARG A 124 -4.42 -2.58 17.68
N ARG A 125 -4.76 -3.70 18.34
CA ARG A 125 -4.68 -5.04 17.75
C ARG A 125 -5.58 -5.17 16.52
N ARG A 126 -6.85 -4.72 16.60
CA ARG A 126 -7.77 -4.72 15.46
C ARG A 126 -7.27 -3.90 14.26
N GLN A 127 -6.67 -2.74 14.51
CA GLN A 127 -6.12 -1.90 13.44
C GLN A 127 -4.90 -2.58 12.77
N ARG A 128 -3.99 -3.14 13.56
CA ARG A 128 -2.84 -3.90 13.06
C ARG A 128 -3.29 -5.13 12.26
N ASP A 129 -4.23 -5.90 12.79
CA ASP A 129 -4.76 -7.11 12.15
C ASP A 129 -5.46 -6.76 10.84
N ARG A 130 -6.21 -5.65 10.79
CA ARG A 130 -6.84 -5.15 9.56
C ARG A 130 -5.80 -4.74 8.51
N LEU A 131 -4.72 -4.08 8.92
CA LEU A 131 -3.65 -3.67 8.01
C LEU A 131 -2.86 -4.87 7.48
N LEU A 132 -2.59 -5.87 8.34
CA LEU A 132 -1.95 -7.13 7.93
C LEU A 132 -2.84 -7.91 6.95
N LEU A 133 -4.15 -7.96 7.19
CA LEU A 133 -5.09 -8.62 6.29
C LEU A 133 -5.10 -7.94 4.91
N LYS A 134 -5.18 -6.60 4.87
CA LYS A 134 -5.12 -5.85 3.60
C LYS A 134 -3.79 -6.01 2.88
N SER A 135 -2.68 -6.01 3.61
CA SER A 135 -1.34 -6.25 3.02
C SER A 135 -1.26 -7.64 2.38
N ARG A 136 -1.77 -8.67 3.05
CA ARG A 136 -1.85 -10.03 2.47
C ARG A 136 -2.74 -10.09 1.24
N ALA A 137 -3.89 -9.41 1.27
CA ALA A 137 -4.79 -9.36 0.13
C ALA A 137 -4.15 -8.67 -1.09
N MET A 138 -3.42 -7.57 -0.88
CA MET A 138 -2.67 -6.88 -1.93
C MET A 138 -1.61 -7.77 -2.58
N VAL A 139 -0.85 -8.53 -1.79
CA VAL A 139 0.10 -9.54 -2.32
C VAL A 139 -0.64 -10.64 -3.08
N GLY A 140 -1.81 -11.04 -2.59
CA GLY A 140 -2.71 -11.94 -3.29
C GLY A 140 -3.12 -11.42 -4.67
N THR A 141 -3.49 -10.14 -4.78
CA THR A 141 -3.81 -9.49 -6.06
C THR A 141 -2.67 -9.56 -7.07
N VAL A 142 -1.42 -9.33 -6.65
CA VAL A 142 -0.26 -9.45 -7.55
C VAL A 142 -0.13 -10.88 -8.08
N SER A 143 -0.30 -11.87 -7.20
CA SER A 143 -0.22 -13.29 -7.55
C SER A 143 -1.34 -13.69 -8.51
N GLU A 144 -2.57 -13.27 -8.22
CA GLU A 144 -3.74 -13.54 -9.07
C GLU A 144 -3.60 -12.89 -10.45
N LEU A 145 -3.16 -11.62 -10.52
CA LEU A 145 -2.90 -10.94 -11.79
C LEU A 145 -1.85 -11.68 -12.62
N THR A 146 -0.73 -12.06 -11.99
CA THR A 146 0.33 -12.82 -12.65
C THR A 146 -0.21 -14.13 -13.22
N GLU A 147 -1.02 -14.85 -12.46
CA GLU A 147 -1.63 -16.10 -12.91
C GLU A 147 -2.62 -15.89 -14.07
N LYS A 148 -3.48 -14.87 -13.99
CA LYS A 148 -4.44 -14.53 -15.05
C LYS A 148 -3.72 -14.21 -16.36
N PHE A 149 -2.75 -13.31 -16.33
CA PHE A 149 -1.95 -12.97 -17.50
C PHE A 149 -1.13 -14.16 -18.02
N GLY A 150 -0.62 -15.01 -17.13
CA GLY A 150 0.02 -16.27 -17.51
C GLY A 150 -0.93 -17.21 -18.28
N ARG A 151 -2.19 -17.33 -17.85
CA ARG A 151 -3.22 -18.11 -18.56
C ARG A 151 -3.57 -17.50 -19.92
N ILE A 152 -3.68 -16.17 -20.01
CA ILE A 152 -3.91 -15.45 -21.27
C ILE A 152 -2.74 -15.70 -22.25
N ASN A 153 -1.50 -15.55 -21.79
CA ASN A 153 -0.32 -15.80 -22.62
C ASN A 153 -0.23 -17.26 -23.09
N ARG A 154 -0.65 -18.20 -22.24
CA ARG A 154 -0.75 -19.62 -22.62
C ARG A 154 -1.81 -19.83 -23.70
N LEU A 155 -2.96 -19.16 -23.61
CA LEU A 155 -4.00 -19.20 -24.64
C LEU A 155 -3.46 -18.67 -25.98
N LEU A 156 -2.79 -17.51 -25.98
CA LEU A 156 -2.16 -16.95 -27.18
C LEU A 156 -1.12 -17.90 -27.79
N THR A 157 -0.33 -18.56 -26.95
CA THR A 157 0.66 -19.56 -27.40
C THR A 157 -0.02 -20.78 -28.05
N ILE A 158 -1.15 -21.24 -27.49
CA ILE A 158 -1.94 -22.33 -28.08
C ILE A 158 -2.49 -21.91 -29.44
N LEU A 159 -3.06 -20.72 -29.54
CA LEU A 159 -3.58 -20.17 -30.79
C LEU A 159 -2.49 -20.07 -31.86
N TYR A 160 -1.31 -19.57 -31.49
CA TYR A 160 -0.17 -19.49 -32.40
C TYR A 160 0.27 -20.86 -32.91
N ARG A 161 0.41 -21.85 -32.01
CA ARG A 161 0.83 -23.22 -32.37
C ARG A 161 -0.22 -23.99 -33.18
N ARG A 162 -1.50 -23.70 -32.96
CA ARG A 162 -2.64 -24.39 -33.58
C ARG A 162 -3.35 -23.57 -34.66
N GLN A 163 -2.72 -22.52 -35.17
CA GLN A 163 -3.28 -21.61 -36.18
C GLN A 163 -3.68 -22.29 -37.50
N SER A 164 -3.13 -23.47 -37.81
CA SER A 164 -3.52 -24.28 -38.97
C SER A 164 -4.76 -25.14 -38.74
N ARG A 165 -5.25 -25.24 -37.49
CA ARG A 165 -6.42 -26.04 -37.10
C ARG A 165 -7.56 -25.22 -36.54
N ILE A 166 -7.26 -24.07 -35.92
CA ILE A 166 -8.25 -23.21 -35.27
C ILE A 166 -8.48 -22.00 -36.16
N PRO A 167 -9.61 -21.92 -36.87
CA PRO A 167 -9.95 -20.76 -37.69
C PRO A 167 -10.37 -19.59 -36.79
N PHE A 168 -9.47 -18.63 -36.60
CA PHE A 168 -9.71 -17.41 -35.85
C PHE A 168 -9.31 -16.15 -36.64
N GLU A 169 -9.91 -15.03 -36.27
CA GLU A 169 -9.56 -13.69 -36.76
C GLU A 169 -9.82 -12.65 -35.67
N TYR A 170 -8.93 -11.67 -35.51
CA TYR A 170 -9.11 -10.63 -34.49
C TYR A 170 -8.72 -9.23 -34.98
N GLY A 171 -9.35 -8.23 -34.37
CA GLY A 171 -8.98 -6.81 -34.46
C GLY A 171 -8.66 -6.27 -33.07
N ALA A 172 -7.74 -5.32 -32.99
CA ALA A 172 -7.38 -4.66 -31.74
C ALA A 172 -7.29 -3.14 -31.96
N ASP A 173 -7.76 -2.38 -30.97
CA ASP A 173 -7.65 -0.93 -30.91
C ASP A 173 -7.07 -0.51 -29.55
N ASP A 174 -7.14 0.79 -29.26
CA ASP A 174 -6.68 1.35 -27.97
C ASP A 174 -7.57 0.96 -26.79
N ASN A 175 -8.80 0.49 -27.04
CA ASN A 175 -9.79 0.20 -26.01
C ASN A 175 -9.90 -1.30 -25.69
N GLY A 176 -9.54 -2.16 -26.64
CA GLY A 176 -9.64 -3.60 -26.48
C GLY A 176 -9.34 -4.42 -27.72
N ILE A 177 -9.82 -5.67 -27.68
CA ILE A 177 -9.61 -6.68 -28.70
C ILE A 177 -10.96 -7.31 -29.01
N CYS A 178 -11.28 -7.43 -30.30
CA CYS A 178 -12.38 -8.25 -30.76
C CYS A 178 -11.85 -9.52 -31.43
N PHE A 179 -12.07 -10.66 -30.80
CA PHE A 179 -11.53 -11.96 -31.22
C PHE A 179 -12.66 -12.87 -31.67
N ARG A 180 -12.57 -13.41 -32.89
CA ARG A 180 -13.58 -14.29 -33.49
C ARG A 180 -13.00 -15.65 -33.78
N VAL A 181 -13.76 -16.70 -33.50
CA VAL A 181 -13.39 -18.09 -33.78
C VAL A 181 -14.55 -18.79 -34.47
N ARG A 182 -14.28 -19.46 -35.59
CA ARG A 182 -15.23 -20.34 -36.25
C ARG A 182 -15.10 -21.73 -35.63
N SER A 183 -16.11 -22.21 -34.91
CA SER A 183 -16.01 -23.52 -34.26
C SER A 183 -17.38 -24.08 -33.94
N SER A 184 -17.67 -25.26 -34.48
CA SER A 184 -18.79 -26.11 -34.03
C SER A 184 -18.59 -26.60 -32.59
N VAL A 185 -17.33 -26.77 -32.15
CA VAL A 185 -16.99 -27.28 -30.81
C VAL A 185 -17.31 -26.26 -29.71
N PHE A 186 -17.19 -24.96 -29.97
CA PHE A 186 -17.60 -23.93 -29.00
C PHE A 186 -19.12 -23.76 -28.97
N ALA A 187 -19.82 -24.02 -30.09
CA ALA A 187 -21.28 -24.03 -30.14
C ALA A 187 -21.89 -25.16 -29.29
N GLU A 188 -21.19 -26.29 -29.16
CA GLU A 188 -21.65 -27.47 -28.39
C GLU A 188 -21.02 -27.61 -26.99
N SER A 189 -19.92 -26.90 -26.69
CA SER A 189 -19.31 -26.98 -25.36
C SER A 189 -20.29 -26.54 -24.28
N GLU A 190 -20.52 -27.41 -23.28
CA GLU A 190 -21.34 -27.12 -22.10
C GLU A 190 -21.02 -25.74 -21.52
N ARG A 191 -22.04 -25.04 -20.98
CA ARG A 191 -21.94 -23.69 -20.40
C ARG A 191 -20.68 -23.46 -19.54
N GLY A 192 -20.17 -24.51 -18.87
CA GLY A 192 -18.96 -24.48 -18.06
C GLY A 192 -17.68 -24.09 -18.81
N GLY A 193 -17.44 -24.57 -20.04
CA GLY A 193 -16.22 -24.25 -20.80
C GLY A 193 -16.16 -22.79 -21.24
N ARG A 194 -17.31 -22.23 -21.64
CA ARG A 194 -17.45 -20.82 -22.02
C ARG A 194 -17.24 -19.91 -20.81
N GLN A 195 -17.86 -20.22 -19.67
CA GLN A 195 -17.69 -19.43 -18.45
C GLN A 195 -16.23 -19.45 -17.95
N GLN A 196 -15.52 -20.57 -18.09
CA GLN A 196 -14.11 -20.67 -17.71
C GLN A 196 -13.20 -19.75 -18.53
N LEU A 197 -13.44 -19.64 -19.84
CA LEU A 197 -12.67 -18.72 -20.70
C LEU A 197 -12.95 -17.26 -20.33
N MET A 198 -14.21 -16.91 -20.10
CA MET A 198 -14.60 -15.57 -19.64
C MET A 198 -13.90 -15.19 -18.33
N ASN A 199 -13.81 -16.14 -17.40
CA ASN A 199 -13.15 -15.94 -16.12
C ASN A 199 -11.65 -15.62 -16.23
N TYR A 200 -10.99 -15.90 -17.36
CA TYR A 200 -9.58 -15.52 -17.56
C TYR A 200 -9.42 -14.00 -17.70
N PHE A 201 -10.47 -13.31 -18.10
CA PHE A 201 -10.52 -11.85 -18.28
C PHE A 201 -11.29 -11.15 -17.14
N SER A 202 -11.52 -11.87 -16.04
CA SER A 202 -12.07 -11.29 -14.82
C SER A 202 -10.96 -11.03 -13.82
N PHE A 203 -10.81 -9.77 -13.43
CA PHE A 203 -9.74 -9.27 -12.58
C PHE A 203 -10.30 -8.76 -11.25
N ARG A 204 -9.65 -9.16 -10.16
CA ARG A 204 -9.90 -8.64 -8.83
C ARG A 204 -8.71 -7.77 -8.42
N PHE A 205 -9.02 -6.58 -7.93
CA PHE A 205 -8.06 -5.58 -7.51
C PHE A 205 -8.28 -5.28 -6.03
N GLU A 206 -7.25 -5.45 -5.20
CA GLU A 206 -7.28 -5.06 -3.80
C GLU A 206 -5.99 -4.34 -3.44
N ASP A 207 -6.13 -3.14 -2.86
CA ASP A 207 -5.01 -2.39 -2.28
C ASP A 207 -5.34 -1.92 -0.86
N LEU A 208 -4.45 -1.13 -0.25
CA LEU A 208 -4.65 -0.65 1.12
C LEU A 208 -5.91 0.22 1.28
N ASN A 209 -6.42 0.84 0.22
CA ASN A 209 -7.46 1.86 0.27
C ASN A 209 -8.71 1.48 -0.53
N SER A 210 -8.62 0.54 -1.46
CA SER A 210 -9.62 0.26 -2.47
C SER A 210 -9.73 -1.24 -2.74
N PHE A 211 -10.91 -1.63 -3.17
CA PHE A 211 -11.23 -2.95 -3.66
C PHE A 211 -12.09 -2.78 -4.90
N GLY A 212 -11.88 -3.61 -5.90
CA GLY A 212 -12.88 -3.78 -6.93
C GLY A 212 -12.64 -4.97 -7.82
N PHE A 213 -13.56 -5.11 -8.77
CA PHE A 213 -13.66 -6.24 -9.65
C PHE A 213 -14.04 -5.73 -11.03
N GLN A 214 -13.39 -6.25 -12.05
CA GLN A 214 -13.66 -5.90 -13.43
C GLN A 214 -13.72 -7.18 -14.27
N ASN A 215 -14.85 -7.39 -14.94
CA ASN A 215 -14.93 -8.37 -16.02
C ASN A 215 -14.68 -7.63 -17.33
N CYS A 216 -13.58 -7.97 -17.99
CA CYS A 216 -13.13 -7.35 -19.21
C CYS A 216 -13.61 -8.08 -20.45
N CYS A 217 -14.34 -9.19 -20.35
CA CYS A 217 -14.75 -9.96 -21.51
C CYS A 217 -16.27 -10.03 -21.62
N ARG A 218 -16.75 -9.94 -22.86
CA ARG A 218 -18.12 -10.22 -23.29
C ARG A 218 -18.06 -11.24 -24.43
N MET A 219 -19.05 -12.12 -24.53
CA MET A 219 -19.05 -13.18 -25.54
C MET A 219 -20.43 -13.31 -26.19
N ILE A 220 -20.43 -13.42 -27.51
CA ILE A 220 -21.62 -13.66 -28.34
C ILE A 220 -21.34 -14.89 -29.21
N SER A 221 -22.35 -15.68 -29.54
CA SER A 221 -22.20 -16.80 -30.45
C SER A 221 -23.39 -16.90 -31.38
N GLU A 222 -23.13 -16.88 -32.68
CA GLU A 222 -24.14 -16.93 -33.74
C GLU A 222 -23.56 -17.62 -34.97
N GLY A 223 -24.35 -18.46 -35.66
CA GLY A 223 -23.97 -19.06 -36.94
C GLY A 223 -22.67 -19.88 -36.92
N GLY A 224 -22.33 -20.53 -35.78
CA GLY A 224 -21.09 -21.30 -35.65
C GLY A 224 -19.83 -20.45 -35.45
N VAL A 225 -19.99 -19.14 -35.23
CA VAL A 225 -18.94 -18.21 -34.84
C VAL A 225 -19.13 -17.82 -33.37
N THR A 226 -18.04 -17.83 -32.61
CA THR A 226 -17.99 -17.24 -31.27
C THR A 226 -17.11 -16.01 -31.31
N GLN A 227 -17.65 -14.89 -30.83
CA GLN A 227 -17.00 -13.59 -30.76
C GLN A 227 -16.78 -13.21 -29.30
N PHE A 228 -15.54 -12.86 -28.97
CA PHE A 228 -15.12 -12.32 -27.68
C PHE A 228 -14.76 -10.85 -27.84
N MET A 229 -15.38 -9.99 -27.04
CA MET A 229 -15.04 -8.58 -26.93
C MET A 229 -14.32 -8.39 -25.61
N ILE A 230 -13.03 -8.07 -25.68
CA ILE A 230 -12.14 -7.99 -24.53
C ILE A 230 -11.70 -6.54 -24.36
N ASP A 231 -12.25 -5.84 -23.38
CA ASP A 231 -11.84 -4.50 -23.01
C ASP A 231 -10.51 -4.56 -22.22
N TYR A 232 -9.64 -3.58 -22.35
CA TYR A 232 -8.43 -3.56 -21.52
C TYR A 232 -8.78 -3.29 -20.04
N PRO A 233 -8.15 -3.99 -19.08
CA PRO A 233 -8.39 -3.75 -17.66
C PRO A 233 -8.04 -2.31 -17.30
N THR A 234 -8.95 -1.65 -16.59
CA THR A 234 -8.81 -0.27 -16.12
C THR A 234 -8.57 -0.31 -14.61
N PRO A 235 -7.32 -0.11 -14.16
CA PRO A 235 -6.99 -0.22 -12.75
C PRO A 235 -7.67 0.87 -11.93
N ILE A 236 -8.15 0.48 -10.75
CA ILE A 236 -8.91 1.35 -9.84
C ILE A 236 -7.99 2.30 -9.05
N SER A 237 -6.69 1.98 -8.98
CA SER A 237 -5.70 2.82 -8.32
C SER A 237 -4.41 2.98 -9.13
N PRO A 238 -3.68 4.11 -8.96
CA PRO A 238 -2.43 4.37 -9.67
C PRO A 238 -1.34 3.31 -9.42
N HIS A 239 -1.34 2.70 -8.23
CA HIS A 239 -0.35 1.68 -7.87
C HIS A 239 -0.56 0.38 -8.64
N LEU A 240 -1.82 0.01 -8.89
CA LEU A 240 -2.14 -1.15 -9.72
C LEU A 240 -1.99 -0.83 -11.22
N ALA A 241 -2.06 0.45 -11.60
CA ALA A 241 -1.88 0.86 -12.99
C ALA A 241 -0.54 0.45 -13.59
N GLY A 242 0.56 0.66 -12.86
CA GLY A 242 1.88 0.23 -13.32
C GLY A 242 1.98 -1.29 -13.52
N LEU A 243 1.42 -2.07 -12.60
CA LEU A 243 1.48 -3.54 -12.66
C LEU A 243 0.63 -4.09 -13.81
N VAL A 244 -0.60 -3.59 -13.96
CA VAL A 244 -1.49 -3.97 -15.05
C VAL A 244 -0.88 -3.59 -16.40
N SER A 245 -0.32 -2.37 -16.52
CA SER A 245 0.37 -1.92 -17.73
C SER A 245 1.53 -2.85 -18.10
N TYR A 246 2.37 -3.22 -17.13
CA TYR A 246 3.48 -4.13 -17.37
C TYR A 246 3.02 -5.48 -17.95
N PHE A 247 2.03 -6.13 -17.34
CA PHE A 247 1.53 -7.41 -17.85
C PHE A 247 0.80 -7.26 -19.19
N MET A 248 0.05 -6.18 -19.38
CA MET A 248 -0.60 -5.85 -20.64
C MET A 248 0.43 -5.69 -21.77
N ASP A 249 1.53 -5.00 -21.53
CA ASP A 249 2.60 -4.83 -22.52
C ASP A 249 3.24 -6.17 -22.90
N GLN A 250 3.47 -7.05 -21.92
CA GLN A 250 3.96 -8.42 -22.18
C GLN A 250 2.96 -9.21 -23.04
N THR A 251 1.67 -9.20 -22.68
CA THR A 251 0.63 -9.88 -23.45
C THR A 251 0.47 -9.29 -24.84
N ARG A 252 0.60 -7.96 -25.00
CA ARG A 252 0.57 -7.28 -26.31
C ARG A 252 1.71 -7.73 -27.21
N GLN A 253 2.92 -7.95 -26.66
CA GLN A 253 4.02 -8.52 -27.44
C GLN A 253 3.71 -9.93 -27.97
N PHE A 254 3.04 -10.78 -27.18
CA PHE A 254 2.59 -12.09 -27.65
C PHE A 254 1.48 -11.97 -28.69
N LEU A 255 0.52 -11.07 -28.47
CA LEU A 255 -0.56 -10.81 -29.42
C LEU A 255 -0.01 -10.33 -30.77
N ASN A 256 0.98 -9.43 -30.77
CA ASN A 256 1.61 -8.92 -32.00
C ASN A 256 2.36 -10.00 -32.81
N ARG A 257 2.70 -11.13 -32.18
CA ARG A 257 3.29 -12.29 -32.87
C ARG A 257 2.23 -13.26 -33.41
N LEU A 258 0.99 -13.16 -32.94
CA LEU A 258 -0.14 -13.93 -33.47
C LEU A 258 -0.56 -13.30 -34.79
N PRO A 259 -0.73 -14.07 -35.88
CA PRO A 259 -1.29 -13.49 -37.11
C PRO A 259 -2.73 -13.06 -36.86
N GLN A 260 -3.11 -11.88 -37.34
CA GLN A 260 -4.48 -11.34 -37.18
C GLN A 260 -5.55 -12.30 -37.69
N ARG A 261 -5.25 -13.07 -38.74
CA ARG A 261 -6.07 -14.15 -39.27
C ARG A 261 -5.25 -15.43 -39.29
N SER A 262 -5.81 -16.48 -38.70
CA SER A 262 -5.19 -17.81 -38.70
C SER A 262 -5.13 -18.42 -40.10
N ALA A 263 -4.16 -19.32 -40.34
CA ALA A 263 -4.06 -20.05 -41.60
C ALA A 263 -5.28 -20.95 -41.89
N ALA A 264 -6.00 -21.39 -40.86
CA ALA A 264 -7.23 -22.16 -41.01
C ALA A 264 -8.44 -21.31 -41.46
N ALA A 265 -8.40 -19.99 -41.29
CA ALA A 265 -9.47 -19.08 -41.70
C ALA A 265 -9.25 -18.64 -43.16
N THR A 266 -9.61 -19.51 -44.11
CA THR A 266 -9.47 -19.26 -45.56
C THR A 266 -10.34 -18.12 -46.07
N THR A 267 -11.45 -17.84 -45.39
CA THR A 267 -12.32 -16.69 -45.64
C THR A 267 -12.43 -15.82 -44.40
N PRO A 268 -12.58 -14.49 -44.55
CA PRO A 268 -12.81 -13.59 -43.42
C PRO A 268 -13.95 -14.08 -42.53
N ILE A 269 -13.78 -13.97 -41.21
CA ILE A 269 -14.82 -14.32 -40.24
C ILE A 269 -15.63 -13.06 -39.97
N ALA A 270 -16.86 -13.05 -40.47
CA ALA A 270 -17.74 -11.90 -40.36
C ALA A 270 -17.97 -11.54 -38.87
N PRO A 271 -17.94 -10.24 -38.54
CA PRO A 271 -18.35 -9.76 -37.23
C PRO A 271 -19.83 -10.05 -36.93
N ILE A 272 -20.13 -10.41 -35.68
CA ILE A 272 -21.51 -10.45 -35.16
C ILE A 272 -21.83 -9.06 -34.63
N ASP A 273 -22.73 -8.34 -35.30
CA ASP A 273 -23.08 -6.95 -34.98
C ASP A 273 -24.16 -6.88 -33.90
N GLU A 274 -23.73 -6.72 -32.64
CA GLU A 274 -24.58 -6.14 -31.61
C GLU A 274 -24.23 -4.65 -31.47
N ASN A 275 -25.21 -3.78 -31.77
CA ASN A 275 -25.19 -2.34 -31.47
C ASN A 275 -24.03 -1.52 -32.08
N GLY A 276 -23.45 -1.91 -33.22
CA GLY A 276 -22.48 -1.09 -33.94
C GLY A 276 -21.09 -1.04 -33.30
N PHE A 277 -20.78 -1.91 -32.33
CA PHE A 277 -19.45 -2.00 -31.71
C PHE A 277 -18.35 -2.27 -32.72
N TRP A 278 -18.67 -3.03 -33.79
CA TRP A 278 -17.73 -3.34 -34.86
C TRP A 278 -17.29 -2.15 -35.70
N ARG A 279 -18.10 -1.08 -35.78
CA ARG A 279 -17.70 0.14 -36.47
C ARG A 279 -16.44 0.76 -35.88
N ARG A 280 -16.19 0.53 -34.57
CA ARG A 280 -14.96 0.99 -33.89
C ARG A 280 -13.69 0.31 -34.41
N PHE A 281 -13.78 -0.91 -34.95
CA PHE A 281 -12.64 -1.72 -35.39
C PHE A 281 -12.50 -1.79 -36.92
N SER A 282 -13.49 -1.31 -37.69
CA SER A 282 -13.47 -1.33 -39.16
C SER A 282 -12.82 -0.12 -39.80
N GLY A 283 -12.49 0.93 -39.03
CA GLY A 283 -11.92 2.17 -39.59
C GLY A 283 -12.90 2.96 -40.48
N GLU A 284 -14.20 2.68 -40.36
CA GLU A 284 -15.31 3.42 -40.98
C GLU A 284 -16.01 4.33 -39.98
#